data_AF-A0A535F6T0-F1
#
_entry.id   AF-A0A535F6T0-F1
#
_cell.length_a   1.000
_cell.length_b   1.000
_cell.length_c   1.000
_cell.angle_alpha   90.00
_cell.angle_beta   90.00
_cell.angle_gamma   90.00
#
_symmetry.space_group_name_H-M   'P 1'
#
loop_
_entity.id
_entity.type
_entity.pdbx_description
1 polymer ?
#
loop_
_entity_poly.entity_id
_entity_poly.type
_entity_poly.pdbx_seq_one_letter_code
_entity_poly.pdbx_strand_id
1 'polypeptide(L)' 'MSTSVPSFNRYRVAAIQYESTLGEKEKNVTDLLRLVEEAAQHEARLIVVPEMATTGYSWESRAEIAPHVEPIPGPTTDRF' A
#
# COMPACT_ATOMS: atom_id res chain seq x y z
N MET A 1 -35.77 -4.40 -22.81
CA MET A 1 -35.22 -4.44 -21.45
C MET A 1 -34.12 -3.40 -21.38
N SER A 2 -34.25 -2.38 -20.53
CA SER A 2 -33.27 -1.30 -20.41
C SER A 2 -32.20 -1.73 -19.41
N THR A 3 -30.99 -2.02 -19.87
CA THR A 3 -29.83 -2.21 -18.99
C THR A 3 -29.32 -0.83 -18.62
N SER A 4 -29.66 -0.34 -17.42
CA SER A 4 -29.06 0.87 -16.89
C SER A 4 -27.55 0.64 -16.76
N VAL A 5 -26.76 1.35 -17.56
CA VAL A 5 -25.32 1.43 -17.36
C VAL A 5 -25.10 2.07 -15.98
N PRO A 6 -24.28 1.46 -15.09
CA PRO A 6 -23.99 2.06 -13.79
C PRO A 6 -23.46 3.48 -13.98
N SER A 7 -24.05 4.45 -13.27
CA SER A 7 -23.46 5.77 -13.14
C SER A 7 -22.17 5.62 -12.34
N PHE A 8 -21.02 5.75 -12.99
CA PHE A 8 -19.75 5.82 -12.29
C PHE A 8 -19.69 7.16 -11.55
N ASN A 9 -19.89 7.12 -10.23
CA ASN A 9 -19.52 8.25 -9.38
C ASN A 9 -18.06 8.59 -9.66
N ARG A 10 -17.74 9.89 -9.76
CA ARG A 10 -16.34 10.31 -9.83
C ARG A 10 -15.67 9.95 -8.50
N TYR A 11 -14.70 9.04 -8.56
CA TYR A 11 -13.85 8.72 -7.42
C TYR A 11 -12.52 9.43 -7.60
N ARG A 12 -12.09 10.17 -6.58
CA ARG A 12 -10.70 10.60 -6.50
C ARG A 12 -9.86 9.38 -6.12
N VAL A 13 -8.78 9.16 -6.83
CA VAL A 13 -7.82 8.09 -6.56
C VAL A 13 -6.44 8.69 -6.33
N ALA A 14 -5.61 8.02 -5.54
CA ALA A 14 -4.22 8.41 -5.30
C ALA A 14 -3.29 7.24 -5.60
N ALA A 15 -2.26 7.49 -6.39
CA ALA A 15 -1.14 6.58 -6.56
C ALA A 15 0.06 7.17 -5.84
N ILE A 16 0.49 6.50 -4.77
CA ILE A 16 1.64 6.95 -3.96
C ILE A 16 2.92 6.52 -4.66
N GLN A 17 3.85 7.46 -4.83
CA GLN A 17 5.23 7.18 -5.20
C GLN A 17 6.09 7.23 -3.95
N TYR A 18 6.79 6.13 -3.66
CA TYR A 18 7.60 5.97 -2.45
C TYR A 18 8.84 5.14 -2.74
N GLU A 19 9.99 5.59 -2.22
CA GLU A 19 11.24 4.86 -2.25
C GLU A 19 11.41 4.09 -0.93
N SER A 20 10.98 2.82 -0.94
CA SER A 20 11.13 1.94 0.22
C SER A 20 12.59 1.58 0.45
N THR A 21 13.04 1.71 1.70
CA THR A 21 14.38 1.27 2.10
C THR A 21 14.37 -0.24 2.36
N LEU A 22 15.27 -0.99 1.71
CA LEU A 22 15.32 -2.45 1.81
C LEU A 22 15.53 -2.91 3.25
N GLY A 23 14.65 -3.79 3.75
CA GLY A 23 14.72 -4.37 5.10
C GLY A 23 14.23 -3.48 6.25
N GLU A 24 14.10 -2.16 6.03
CA GLU A 24 13.65 -1.18 7.03
C GLU A 24 12.12 -1.14 7.15
N LYS A 25 11.53 -2.30 7.48
CA LYS A 25 10.07 -2.51 7.40
C LYS A 25 9.28 -1.48 8.19
N GLU A 26 9.68 -1.21 9.43
CA GLU A 26 8.89 -0.35 10.30
C GLU A 26 8.95 1.12 9.91
N LYS A 27 10.11 1.56 9.41
CA LYS A 27 10.25 2.88 8.78
C LYS A 27 9.35 2.99 7.55
N ASN A 28 9.42 2.00 6.66
CA ASN A 28 8.62 1.99 5.43
C ASN A 28 7.12 2.05 5.71
N VAL A 29 6.62 1.21 6.63
CA VAL A 29 5.19 1.20 6.99
C VAL A 29 4.77 2.54 7.61
N THR A 30 5.58 3.11 8.50
CA THR A 30 5.28 4.41 9.12
C THR A 30 5.22 5.54 8.09
N ASP A 31 6.17 5.58 7.14
CA ASP A 31 6.16 6.56 6.05
C ASP A 31 4.94 6.39 5.14
N LEU A 32 4.59 5.15 4.79
CA LEU A 32 3.44 4.84 3.94
C LEU A 32 2.12 5.23 4.60
N LEU A 33 1.95 4.99 5.90
CA LEU A 33 0.74 5.40 6.64
C LEU A 33 0.56 6.91 6.57
N ARG A 34 1.63 7.69 6.77
CA ARG A 34 1.58 9.15 6.63
C ARG A 34 1.12 9.57 5.22
N LEU A 35 1.63 8.92 4.18
CA LEU A 35 1.26 9.23 2.78
C LEU A 35 -0.19 8.81 2.46
N VAL A 36 -0.65 7.68 3.03
CA VAL A 36 -2.03 7.22 2.89
C VAL A 36 -3.00 8.15 3.61
N GLU A 37 -2.67 8.59 4.83
CA GLU A 37 -3.44 9.58 5.59
C GLU A 37 -3.53 10.92 4.83
N GLU A 38 -2.42 11.40 4.26
CA GLU A 38 -2.39 12.59 3.41
C GLU A 38 -3.32 12.44 2.18
N ALA A 39 -3.22 11.32 1.47
CA ALA A 39 -4.10 11.04 0.33
C ALA A 39 -5.58 10.98 0.73
N ALA A 40 -5.88 10.40 1.91
CA ALA A 40 -7.23 10.34 2.46
C ALA A 40 -7.76 11.74 2.84
N GLN A 41 -6.92 12.62 3.40
CA GLN A 41 -7.26 14.03 3.65
C GLN A 41 -7.57 14.79 2.35
N HIS A 42 -6.98 14.37 1.22
CA HIS A 42 -7.34 14.86 -0.11
C HIS A 42 -8.58 14.18 -0.72
N GLU A 43 -9.38 13.46 0.07
CA GLU A 43 -10.62 12.79 -0.36
C GLU A 43 -10.41 11.63 -1.36
N ALA A 44 -9.21 11.05 -1.42
CA ALA A 44 -8.99 9.84 -2.19
C ALA A 44 -9.81 8.66 -1.61
N ARG A 45 -10.52 7.95 -2.48
CA ARG A 45 -11.38 6.80 -2.14
C ARG A 45 -10.73 5.45 -2.46
N LEU A 46 -9.70 5.47 -3.31
CA LEU A 46 -8.82 4.35 -3.60
C LEU A 46 -7.40 4.89 -3.58
N ILE A 47 -6.57 4.29 -2.73
CA ILE A 47 -5.17 4.66 -2.56
C ILE A 47 -4.36 3.42 -2.84
N VAL A 48 -3.40 3.52 -3.76
CA VAL A 48 -2.49 2.43 -4.10
C VAL A 48 -1.07 2.81 -3.72
N VAL A 49 -0.35 1.85 -3.13
CA VAL A 49 1.07 1.94 -2.79
C VAL A 49 1.89 1.09 -3.77
N PRO A 50 3.20 1.36 -3.94
CA PRO A 50 4.04 0.56 -4.81
C PRO A 50 4.11 -0.92 -4.41
N GLU A 51 4.54 -1.76 -5.35
CA GLU A 51 4.84 -3.17 -5.09
C GLU A 51 5.90 -3.32 -4.00
N MET A 52 5.66 -4.18 -3.02
CA MET A 52 6.56 -4.44 -1.89
C MET A 52 7.02 -3.19 -1.11
N ALA A 53 6.20 -2.14 -1.11
CA ALA A 53 6.56 -0.85 -0.49
C ALA A 53 6.87 -0.94 1.01
N THR A 54 6.41 -1.99 1.69
CA THR A 54 6.63 -2.18 3.13
C THR A 54 7.99 -2.80 3.44
N THR A 55 8.60 -3.55 2.52
CA THR A 55 9.83 -4.30 2.78
C THR A 55 11.02 -3.84 1.93
N GLY A 56 10.75 -3.17 0.81
CA GLY A 56 11.72 -3.07 -0.29
C GLY A 56 11.60 -4.24 -1.25
N TYR A 57 12.16 -4.07 -2.46
CA TYR A 57 11.89 -4.91 -3.62
C TYR A 57 13.03 -5.90 -3.96
N SER A 58 14.27 -5.43 -3.99
CA SER A 58 15.40 -6.18 -4.55
C SER A 58 15.98 -7.21 -3.56
N TRP A 59 15.32 -8.35 -3.42
CA TRP A 59 15.77 -9.50 -2.63
C TRP A 59 16.41 -10.57 -3.52
N GLU A 60 17.54 -11.11 -3.11
CA GLU A 60 18.34 -12.10 -3.87
C GLU A 60 17.95 -13.54 -3.55
N SER A 61 17.29 -13.80 -2.41
CA SER A 61 16.90 -15.15 -2.03
C SER A 61 15.70 -15.22 -1.09
N ARG A 62 15.08 -16.40 -1.01
CA ARG A 62 14.03 -16.70 -0.03
C ARG A 62 14.51 -16.54 1.42
N ALA A 63 15.78 -16.86 1.69
CA ALA A 63 16.35 -16.75 3.03
C ALA A 63 16.49 -15.28 3.46
N GLU A 64 16.80 -14.39 2.52
CA GLU A 64 16.98 -12.96 2.77
C GLU A 64 15.65 -12.28 3.11
N ILE A 65 14.57 -12.57 2.37
CA ILE A 65 13.24 -12.00 2.62
C ILE A 65 12.51 -12.67 3.79
N ALA A 66 12.88 -13.90 4.19
CA ALA A 66 12.17 -14.69 5.20
C ALA A 66 11.89 -13.94 6.53
N PRO A 67 12.77 -13.08 7.07
CA PRO A 67 12.49 -12.32 8.28
C PRO A 67 11.44 -11.20 8.11
N HIS A 68 11.12 -10.82 6.87
CA HIS A 68 10.29 -9.65 6.55
C HIS A 68 8.85 -9.99 6.15
N VAL A 69 8.54 -11.27 5.91
CA VAL A 69 7.19 -11.72 5.51
C VAL A 69 6.24 -11.83 6.71
N GLU A 70 4.94 -11.73 6.46
CA GLU A 70 3.89 -11.82 7.49
C GLU A 70 2.73 -12.72 7.03
N PRO A 71 2.00 -13.35 7.96
CA PRO A 71 0.73 -14.00 7.65
C PRO A 71 -0.37 -12.98 7.33
N ILE A 72 -1.49 -13.46 6.79
CA ILE A 72 -2.73 -12.69 6.65
C ILE A 72 -3.80 -13.33 7.53
N PRO A 73 -4.42 -12.59 8.49
CA PRO A 73 -4.05 -11.25 8.93
C PRO A 73 -2.69 -11.24 9.67
N GLY A 74 -2.07 -10.07 9.75
CA GLY A 74 -0.78 -9.87 10.41
C GLY A 74 -0.49 -8.40 10.73
N PRO A 75 0.69 -8.11 11.32
CA PRO A 75 1.02 -6.79 11.85
C PRO A 75 0.83 -5.62 10.86
N THR A 76 1.15 -5.80 9.58
CA THR A 76 0.95 -4.75 8.58
C THR A 76 -0.53 -4.58 8.23
N THR A 77 -1.30 -5.65 8.07
CA THR A 77 -2.73 -5.55 7.74
C THR A 77 -3.56 -4.97 8.87
N ASP A 78 -3.10 -5.06 10.12
CA ASP A 78 -3.78 -4.46 11.27
C ASP A 78 -3.58 -2.93 11.36
N ARG A 79 -2.64 -2.38 10.60
CA ARG A 79 -2.32 -0.94 10.58
C ARG A 79 -2.99 -0.16 9.45
N PHE A 80 -3.44 -0.82 8.38
CA PHE A 80 -4.10 -0.22 7.21
C PHE A 80 -5.60 -0.55 7.22
#